data_AF-A0A7K1B244-F1
#
_entry.id   AF-A0A7K1B244-F1
#
_cell.length_a   1.000
_cell.length_b   1.000
_cell.length_c   1.000
_cell.angle_alpha   90.00
_cell.angle_beta   90.00
_cell.angle_gamma   90.00
#
_symmetry.space_group_name_H-M   'P 1'
#
loop_
_entity.id
_entity.type
_entity.pdbx_description
1 polymer ?
#
loop_
_entity_poly.entity_id
_entity_poly.type
_entity_poly.pdbx_seq_one_letter_code
_entity_poly.pdbx_strand_id
1 'polypeptide(L)'
;MHRYVAQAQQVLRALGLPPEQTNERAALTLLGLIDLRPEGSWAEAENPMIGITPLMTFMARHYLDQPYAANTRETIRRFTMHQFVAAGIAIANPDEPRRPTNSPRFCYQVPPQLLVVLRTFGTSDWDRALAAWMKQAPALRERWAEERSMALIAVTLPDGAEIGLTPGGQNVLIALIVEEFCSRYTPGGMVLYLGDAGQGDPVDHLDVLEEYGVRIADHGKVPDVVVLLADRGWLVLVEAVTSHGPINPLRKADLAALFDGQLGLVYVTAFPDMPTFTRYSREIAWETDVWVAENPTHLIHYNGDRFLGPYG
;
A
#
# COMPACT_ATOMS: atom_id res chain seq x y z
N MET A 1 29.05 18.51 4.78
CA MET A 1 28.64 17.14 4.40
C MET A 1 29.38 16.15 5.30
N HIS A 2 28.65 15.33 6.05
CA HIS A 2 29.25 14.42 7.03
C HIS A 2 30.01 13.26 6.35
N ARG A 3 31.15 12.81 6.92
CA ARG A 3 31.97 11.72 6.34
C ARG A 3 31.17 10.46 6.03
N TYR A 4 30.27 10.09 6.95
CA TYR A 4 29.45 8.89 6.82
C TYR A 4 28.41 8.97 5.72
N VAL A 5 27.93 10.16 5.38
CA VAL A 5 27.01 10.33 4.24
C VAL A 5 27.75 9.97 2.96
N ALA A 6 28.95 10.51 2.74
CA ALA A 6 29.76 10.18 1.56
C ALA A 6 30.12 8.68 1.50
N GLN A 7 30.48 8.09 2.63
CA GLN A 7 30.78 6.65 2.71
C GLN A 7 29.56 5.78 2.44
N ALA A 8 28.39 6.12 2.99
CA ALA A 8 27.15 5.40 2.72
C ALA A 8 26.75 5.51 1.24
N GLN A 9 26.99 6.66 0.58
CA GLN A 9 26.81 6.77 -0.88
C GLN A 9 27.76 5.83 -1.65
N GLN A 10 29.02 5.71 -1.21
CA GLN A 10 29.98 4.76 -1.82
C GLN A 10 29.52 3.31 -1.64
N VAL A 11 29.07 2.95 -0.44
CA VAL A 11 28.51 1.63 -0.14
C VAL A 11 27.31 1.32 -1.04
N LEU A 12 26.34 2.25 -1.14
CA LEU A 12 25.15 2.04 -1.97
C LEU A 12 25.50 1.88 -3.46
N ARG A 13 26.48 2.63 -3.97
CA ARG A 13 26.99 2.44 -5.34
C ARG A 13 27.67 1.08 -5.50
N ALA A 14 28.45 0.64 -4.52
CA ALA A 14 29.15 -0.64 -4.53
C ALA A 14 28.18 -1.83 -4.48
N LEU A 15 27.02 -1.64 -3.83
CA LEU A 15 25.90 -2.58 -3.82
C LEU A 15 25.09 -2.56 -5.13
N GLY A 16 25.45 -1.71 -6.09
CA GLY A 16 24.85 -1.65 -7.43
C GLY A 16 23.58 -0.81 -7.53
N LEU A 17 23.30 0.07 -6.56
CA LEU A 17 22.12 0.94 -6.62
C LEU A 17 22.33 2.11 -7.61
N PRO A 18 21.29 2.51 -8.35
CA PRO A 18 21.40 3.60 -9.32
C PRO A 18 21.46 4.98 -8.64
N PRO A 19 21.76 6.07 -9.38
CA PRO A 19 21.99 7.40 -8.81
C PRO A 19 20.89 7.90 -7.85
N GLU A 20 19.62 7.67 -8.18
CA GLU A 20 18.48 8.08 -7.35
C GLU A 20 18.44 7.41 -5.97
N GLN A 21 19.02 6.23 -5.84
CA GLN A 21 19.14 5.48 -4.58
C GLN A 21 20.56 5.56 -3.99
N THR A 22 21.37 6.51 -4.46
CA THR A 22 22.70 6.83 -3.90
C THR A 22 22.85 8.31 -3.55
N ASN A 23 21.73 9.04 -3.50
CA ASN A 23 21.70 10.44 -3.05
C ASN A 23 21.82 10.55 -1.52
N GLU A 24 21.86 11.78 -1.00
CA GLU A 24 21.99 12.05 0.44
C GLU A 24 20.86 11.42 1.27
N ARG A 25 19.61 11.50 0.83
CA ARG A 25 18.47 10.87 1.52
C ARG A 25 18.64 9.35 1.62
N ALA A 26 19.08 8.70 0.56
CA ALA A 26 19.36 7.26 0.56
C ALA A 26 20.50 6.89 1.50
N ALA A 27 21.57 7.68 1.52
CA ALA A 27 22.68 7.51 2.44
C ALA A 27 22.24 7.65 3.91
N LEU A 28 21.48 8.70 4.23
CA LEU A 28 20.92 8.91 5.58
C LEU A 28 19.95 7.79 5.99
N THR A 29 19.17 7.27 5.04
CA THR A 29 18.30 6.11 5.24
C THR A 29 19.10 4.87 5.63
N LEU A 30 20.18 4.57 4.91
CA LEU A 30 21.06 3.45 5.25
C LEU A 30 21.67 3.63 6.64
N LEU A 31 22.20 4.82 6.96
CA LEU A 31 22.82 5.10 8.25
C LEU A 31 21.85 4.89 9.42
N GLY A 32 20.60 5.32 9.27
CA GLY A 32 19.58 5.10 10.31
C GLY A 32 19.09 3.66 10.41
N LEU A 33 19.05 2.92 9.30
CA LEU A 33 18.73 1.49 9.31
C LEU A 33 19.76 0.67 10.10
N ILE A 34 21.01 1.13 10.17
CA ILE A 34 22.09 0.46 10.88
C ILE A 34 22.52 1.18 12.17
N ASP A 35 21.73 2.15 12.65
CA ASP A 35 22.04 3.03 13.81
C ASP A 35 23.49 3.56 13.84
N LEU A 36 24.07 3.86 12.67
CA LEU A 36 25.45 4.36 12.61
C LEU A 36 25.45 5.86 12.88
N ARG A 37 25.88 6.25 14.08
CA ARG A 37 25.98 7.65 14.53
C ARG A 37 27.34 8.28 14.18
N PRO A 38 27.46 9.62 14.13
CA PRO A 38 28.72 10.32 13.88
C PRO A 38 29.93 9.86 14.72
N GLU A 39 29.66 9.43 15.95
CA GLU A 39 30.67 9.00 16.92
C GLU A 39 31.08 7.53 16.77
N GLY A 40 30.25 6.71 16.12
CA GLY A 40 30.50 5.27 15.96
C GLY A 40 31.40 4.96 14.77
N SER A 41 31.50 3.67 14.44
CA SER A 41 32.21 3.14 13.27
C SER A 41 31.38 2.10 12.51
N TRP A 42 31.72 1.83 11.25
CA TRP A 42 31.03 0.81 10.46
C TRP A 42 31.02 -0.56 11.16
N ALA A 43 32.10 -0.93 11.86
CA ALA A 43 32.19 -2.18 12.60
C ALA A 43 31.18 -2.30 13.76
N GLU A 44 30.75 -1.16 14.32
CA GLU A 44 29.81 -1.06 15.43
C GLU A 44 28.36 -0.88 14.98
N ALA A 45 28.11 -0.79 13.66
CA ALA A 45 26.77 -0.62 13.12
C ALA A 45 25.81 -1.70 13.65
N GLU A 46 24.61 -1.29 14.09
CA GLU A 46 23.61 -2.18 14.68
C GLU A 46 22.56 -2.63 13.66
N ASN A 47 21.58 -3.42 14.10
CA ASN A 47 20.46 -3.85 13.25
C ASN A 47 19.09 -3.63 13.92
N PRO A 48 18.71 -2.40 14.28
CA PRO A 48 17.39 -2.18 14.86
C PRO A 48 16.28 -2.46 13.83
N MET A 49 15.13 -2.93 14.30
CA MET A 49 13.89 -2.81 13.54
C MET A 49 13.38 -1.38 13.71
N ILE A 50 13.22 -0.64 12.60
CA ILE A 50 12.90 0.79 12.65
C ILE A 50 11.82 1.17 11.63
N GLY A 51 10.84 1.97 12.07
CA GLY A 51 9.84 2.58 11.19
C GLY A 51 10.33 3.88 10.55
N ILE A 52 9.61 4.39 9.54
CA ILE A 52 10.02 5.62 8.82
C ILE A 52 10.08 6.85 9.75
N THR A 53 9.14 7.00 10.68
CA THR A 53 9.12 8.18 11.58
C THR A 53 10.29 8.17 12.55
N PRO A 54 10.59 7.07 13.29
CA PRO A 54 11.81 6.98 14.10
C PRO A 54 13.09 7.16 13.27
N LEU A 55 13.12 6.64 12.04
CA LEU A 55 14.25 6.82 11.13
C LEU A 55 14.46 8.31 10.77
N MET A 56 13.40 9.06 10.47
CA MET A 56 13.49 10.50 10.25
C MET A 56 14.00 11.24 11.49
N THR A 57 13.54 10.84 12.68
CA THR A 57 14.04 11.39 13.95
C THR A 57 15.53 11.13 14.13
N PHE A 58 16.01 9.93 13.78
CA PHE A 58 17.43 9.60 13.79
C PHE A 58 18.22 10.53 12.85
N MET A 59 17.78 10.70 11.60
CA MET A 59 18.44 11.58 10.64
C MET A 59 18.51 13.02 11.16
N ALA A 60 17.38 13.54 11.64
CA ALA A 60 17.26 14.89 12.19
C ALA A 60 18.17 15.11 13.40
N ARG A 61 18.30 14.11 14.27
CA ARG A 61 19.09 14.22 15.50
C ARG A 61 20.60 14.16 15.26
N HIS A 62 21.03 13.33 14.31
CA HIS A 62 22.44 12.96 14.19
C HIS A 62 23.14 13.55 12.95
N TYR A 63 22.40 13.95 11.92
CA TYR A 63 22.99 14.27 10.62
C TYR A 63 22.49 15.54 9.95
N LEU A 64 21.34 16.08 10.37
CA LEU A 64 20.75 17.26 9.75
C LEU A 64 20.73 18.44 10.71
N ASP A 65 21.03 19.63 10.20
CA ASP A 65 20.90 20.89 10.96
C ASP A 65 19.43 21.28 11.16
N GLN A 66 18.54 20.82 10.27
CA GLN A 66 17.10 21.01 10.37
C GLN A 66 16.35 19.69 10.13
N PRO A 67 15.29 19.42 10.90
CA PRO A 67 14.49 18.23 10.72
C PRO A 67 13.75 18.26 9.38
N TYR A 68 13.56 17.09 8.78
CA TYR A 68 12.71 16.98 7.60
C TYR A 68 11.26 17.35 7.90
N ALA A 69 10.63 18.05 6.96
CA ALA A 69 9.19 18.31 6.99
C ALA A 69 8.37 17.02 6.84
N ALA A 70 7.12 17.02 7.33
CA ALA A 70 6.27 15.82 7.40
C ALA A 70 6.03 15.14 6.04
N ASN A 71 5.94 15.90 4.95
CA ASN A 71 5.82 15.39 3.57
C ASN A 71 7.02 14.54 3.11
N THR A 72 8.18 14.68 3.76
CA THR A 72 9.38 13.88 3.47
C THR A 72 9.20 12.42 3.89
N ARG A 73 8.29 12.11 4.84
CA ARG A 73 7.99 10.73 5.26
C ARG A 73 7.60 9.86 4.07
N GLU A 74 6.70 10.37 3.23
CA GLU A 74 6.25 9.66 2.05
C GLU A 74 7.36 9.53 1.01
N THR A 75 8.20 10.57 0.91
CA THR A 75 9.34 10.57 -0.01
C THR A 75 10.37 9.50 0.37
N ILE A 76 10.70 9.37 1.65
CA ILE A 76 11.62 8.33 2.15
C ILE A 76 11.00 6.95 1.93
N ARG A 77 9.72 6.78 2.28
CA ARG A 77 9.01 5.50 2.11
C ARG A 77 9.00 5.05 0.64
N ARG A 78 8.49 5.89 -0.26
CA ARG A 78 8.22 5.55 -1.67
C ARG A 78 9.48 5.52 -2.54
N PHE A 79 10.36 6.51 -2.40
CA PHE A 79 11.49 6.68 -3.33
C PHE A 79 12.82 6.13 -2.80
N THR A 80 12.86 5.66 -1.55
CA THR A 80 14.08 5.11 -0.95
C THR A 80 13.84 3.74 -0.34
N MET A 81 12.99 3.64 0.68
CA MET A 81 12.79 2.39 1.42
C MET A 81 12.19 1.29 0.53
N HIS A 82 11.19 1.63 -0.29
CA HIS A 82 10.62 0.73 -1.28
C HIS A 82 11.71 0.15 -2.20
N GLN A 83 12.59 1.02 -2.70
CA GLN A 83 13.67 0.62 -3.60
C GLN A 83 14.74 -0.19 -2.88
N PHE A 84 15.00 0.10 -1.61
CA PHE A 84 15.89 -0.71 -0.77
C PHE A 84 15.32 -2.11 -0.54
N VAL A 85 14.01 -2.25 -0.34
CA VAL A 85 13.36 -3.57 -0.23
C VAL A 85 13.47 -4.34 -1.54
N ALA A 86 13.17 -3.70 -2.67
CA ALA A 86 13.30 -4.32 -4.00
C ALA A 86 14.76 -4.73 -4.31
N ALA A 87 15.72 -3.91 -3.90
CA ALA A 87 17.15 -4.18 -4.05
C ALA A 87 17.72 -5.14 -2.99
N GLY A 88 16.91 -5.63 -2.04
CA GLY A 88 17.36 -6.55 -0.99
C GLY A 88 18.30 -5.91 0.04
N ILE A 89 18.26 -4.58 0.17
CA ILE A 89 19.01 -3.81 1.17
C ILE A 89 18.25 -3.70 2.49
N ALA A 90 16.92 -3.78 2.44
CA ALA A 90 16.05 -3.78 3.59
C ALA A 90 15.00 -4.90 3.49
N ILE A 91 14.53 -5.38 4.64
CA ILE A 91 13.42 -6.32 4.79
C ILE A 91 12.29 -5.57 5.48
N ALA A 92 11.08 -5.68 4.95
CA ALA A 92 9.88 -5.11 5.55
C ALA A 92 9.26 -6.11 6.54
N ASN A 93 8.89 -5.64 7.73
CA ASN A 93 8.30 -6.42 8.83
C ASN A 93 8.94 -7.81 9.03
N PRO A 94 10.25 -7.88 9.29
CA PRO A 94 10.94 -9.16 9.49
C PRO A 94 10.36 -9.98 10.66
N ASP A 95 9.66 -9.33 11.59
CA ASP A 95 9.01 -9.94 12.75
C ASP A 95 7.57 -10.41 12.49
N GLU A 96 6.84 -9.75 11.59
CA GLU A 96 5.44 -10.06 11.29
C GLU A 96 5.13 -9.78 9.80
N PRO A 97 5.43 -10.72 8.89
CA PRO A 97 5.33 -10.47 7.45
C PRO A 97 3.94 -10.06 6.95
N ARG A 98 2.87 -10.43 7.67
CA ARG A 98 1.47 -10.09 7.34
C ARG A 98 1.00 -8.77 7.92
N ARG A 99 1.88 -8.01 8.58
CA ARG A 99 1.51 -6.72 9.18
C ARG A 99 1.06 -5.74 8.08
N PRO A 100 -0.10 -5.07 8.25
CA PRO A 100 -0.62 -4.12 7.27
C PRO A 100 0.36 -2.98 6.99
N THR A 101 0.46 -2.54 5.73
CA THR A 101 1.34 -1.44 5.27
C THR A 101 1.06 -0.10 5.96
N ASN A 102 -0.18 0.13 6.36
CA ASN A 102 -0.61 1.33 7.09
C ASN A 102 -0.43 1.24 8.63
N SER A 103 0.07 0.11 9.13
CA SER A 103 0.26 -0.09 10.56
C SER A 103 1.27 0.91 11.14
N PRO A 104 1.00 1.51 12.32
CA PRO A 104 1.99 2.35 13.00
C PRO A 104 3.21 1.55 13.49
N ARG A 105 3.12 0.20 13.51
CA ARG A 105 4.21 -0.70 13.85
C ARG A 105 4.99 -1.21 12.63
N PHE A 106 4.66 -0.74 11.42
CA PHE A 106 5.40 -1.14 10.23
C PHE A 106 6.87 -0.75 10.37
N CYS A 107 7.76 -1.72 10.22
CA CYS A 107 9.19 -1.56 10.44
C CYS A 107 10.02 -2.17 9.32
N TYR A 108 11.27 -1.77 9.27
CA TYR A 108 12.28 -2.24 8.33
C TYR A 108 13.55 -2.61 9.08
N GLN A 109 14.34 -3.51 8.49
CA GLN A 109 15.63 -3.91 9.02
C GLN A 109 16.56 -4.30 7.88
N VAL A 110 17.87 -4.12 8.03
CA VAL A 110 18.85 -4.62 7.05
C VAL A 110 18.95 -6.15 7.18
N PRO A 111 19.04 -6.91 6.07
CA PRO A 111 19.33 -8.33 6.15
C PRO A 111 20.55 -8.59 7.03
N PRO A 112 20.48 -9.52 8.01
CA PRO A 112 21.61 -9.79 8.90
C PRO A 112 22.92 -10.11 8.16
N GLN A 113 22.82 -10.78 7.01
CA GLN A 113 23.96 -11.11 6.14
C GLN A 113 24.58 -9.86 5.51
N LEU A 114 23.75 -8.89 5.09
CA LEU A 114 24.24 -7.63 4.55
C LEU A 114 24.90 -6.79 5.65
N LEU A 115 24.36 -6.77 6.88
CA LEU A 115 25.00 -6.06 7.98
C LEU A 115 26.43 -6.55 8.25
N VAL A 116 26.67 -7.86 8.21
CA VAL A 116 28.02 -8.43 8.36
C VAL A 116 28.97 -7.84 7.31
N VAL A 117 28.51 -7.67 6.07
CA VAL A 117 29.29 -7.07 4.99
C VAL A 117 29.54 -5.58 5.26
N LEU A 118 28.48 -4.83 5.63
CA LEU A 118 28.58 -3.39 5.94
C LEU A 118 29.60 -3.10 7.05
N ARG A 119 29.68 -3.96 8.06
CA ARG A 119 30.65 -3.84 9.17
C ARG A 119 32.11 -3.97 8.74
N THR A 120 32.39 -4.50 7.54
CA THR A 120 33.74 -4.60 6.98
C THR A 120 34.14 -3.38 6.14
N PHE A 121 33.26 -2.40 5.95
CA PHE A 121 33.57 -1.25 5.11
C PHE A 121 34.80 -0.48 5.61
N GLY A 122 35.75 -0.23 4.70
CA GLY A 122 37.01 0.43 5.01
C GLY A 122 38.10 -0.49 5.58
N THR A 123 37.84 -1.79 5.73
CA THR A 123 38.86 -2.80 6.08
C THR A 123 39.34 -3.55 4.84
N SER A 124 40.42 -4.33 4.98
CA SER A 124 40.93 -5.21 3.92
C SER A 124 39.97 -6.33 3.51
N ASP A 125 38.94 -6.60 4.33
CA ASP A 125 37.97 -7.67 4.07
C ASP A 125 36.78 -7.21 3.20
N TRP A 126 36.63 -5.90 3.00
CA TRP A 126 35.49 -5.29 2.31
C TRP A 126 35.22 -5.91 0.93
N ASP A 127 36.23 -5.92 0.05
CA ASP A 127 36.04 -6.36 -1.34
C ASP A 127 35.63 -7.84 -1.42
N ARG A 128 36.18 -8.67 -0.53
CA ARG A 128 35.84 -10.10 -0.44
C ARG A 128 34.42 -10.29 0.09
N ALA A 129 34.04 -9.57 1.13
CA ALA A 129 32.70 -9.65 1.73
C ALA A 129 31.63 -9.16 0.75
N LEU A 130 31.88 -8.04 0.07
CA LEU A 130 30.99 -7.49 -0.96
C LEU A 130 30.83 -8.47 -2.14
N ALA A 131 31.92 -9.05 -2.64
CA ALA A 131 31.84 -10.02 -3.73
C ALA A 131 31.04 -11.27 -3.36
N ALA A 132 31.16 -11.75 -2.11
CA ALA A 132 30.35 -12.86 -1.60
C ALA A 132 28.87 -12.49 -1.52
N TRP A 133 28.55 -11.28 -1.03
CA TRP A 133 27.18 -10.76 -1.02
C TRP A 133 26.58 -10.66 -2.41
N MET A 134 27.29 -10.07 -3.37
CA MET A 134 26.78 -9.90 -4.73
C MET A 134 26.44 -11.22 -5.42
N LYS A 135 27.08 -12.33 -5.03
CA LYS A 135 26.73 -13.68 -5.51
C LYS A 135 25.47 -14.25 -4.86
N GLN A 136 25.20 -13.93 -3.59
CA GLN A 136 24.08 -14.48 -2.82
C GLN A 136 22.80 -13.62 -2.93
N ALA A 137 22.96 -12.31 -3.09
CA ALA A 137 21.87 -11.34 -3.06
C ALA A 137 20.73 -11.61 -4.07
N PRO A 138 20.96 -12.11 -5.31
CA PRO A 138 19.88 -12.46 -6.22
C PRO A 138 18.94 -13.53 -5.64
N ALA A 139 19.48 -14.65 -5.15
CA ALA A 139 18.68 -15.75 -4.60
C ALA A 139 17.93 -15.35 -3.32
N LEU A 140 18.55 -14.52 -2.47
CA LEU A 140 17.89 -14.00 -1.28
C LEU A 140 16.74 -13.05 -1.62
N ARG A 141 16.92 -12.18 -2.63
CA ARG A 141 15.87 -11.28 -3.10
C ARG A 141 14.65 -12.03 -3.64
N GLU A 142 14.90 -13.09 -4.41
CA GLU A 142 13.85 -13.95 -4.95
C GLU A 142 13.07 -14.63 -3.81
N ARG A 143 13.77 -15.24 -2.85
CA ARG A 143 13.14 -15.82 -1.67
C ARG A 143 12.31 -14.81 -0.87
N TRP A 144 12.82 -13.60 -0.62
CA TRP A 144 12.04 -12.57 0.08
C TRP A 144 10.86 -12.07 -0.76
N ALA A 145 10.95 -12.09 -2.09
CA ALA A 145 9.82 -11.78 -2.97
C ALA A 145 8.74 -12.87 -2.90
N GLU A 146 9.12 -14.14 -2.89
CA GLU A 146 8.22 -15.28 -2.68
C GLU A 146 7.55 -15.23 -1.30
N GLU A 147 8.32 -14.99 -0.22
CA GLU A 147 7.79 -14.86 1.13
C GLU A 147 6.78 -13.69 1.23
N ARG A 148 6.99 -12.60 0.49
CA ARG A 148 6.03 -11.49 0.37
C ARG A 148 4.79 -11.86 -0.44
N SER A 149 4.95 -12.57 -1.56
CA SER A 149 3.84 -13.03 -2.39
C SER A 149 2.93 -14.00 -1.61
N MET A 150 3.51 -14.92 -0.85
CA MET A 150 2.78 -15.83 0.06
C MET A 150 2.06 -15.10 1.21
N ALA A 151 2.39 -13.83 1.47
CA ALA A 151 1.71 -13.00 2.45
C ALA A 151 0.56 -12.19 1.83
N LEU A 152 0.41 -12.15 0.51
CA LEU A 152 -0.72 -11.49 -0.16
C LEU A 152 -2.02 -12.27 0.05
N ILE A 153 -3.14 -11.56 0.01
CA ILE A 153 -4.48 -12.12 -0.08
C ILE A 153 -4.72 -12.37 -1.57
N ALA A 154 -4.80 -13.64 -1.97
CA ALA A 154 -5.21 -14.00 -3.32
C ALA A 154 -6.69 -13.63 -3.49
N VAL A 155 -7.02 -13.02 -4.63
CA VAL A 155 -8.38 -12.62 -5.01
C VAL A 155 -8.61 -13.00 -6.45
N THR A 156 -9.69 -13.73 -6.71
CA THR A 156 -10.14 -14.06 -8.06
C THR A 156 -11.08 -12.98 -8.59
N LEU A 157 -10.70 -12.29 -9.66
CA LEU A 157 -11.55 -11.32 -10.36
C LEU A 157 -12.73 -12.01 -11.09
N PRO A 158 -13.82 -11.29 -11.43
CA PRO A 158 -14.96 -11.87 -12.13
C PRO A 158 -14.67 -12.51 -13.49
N ASP A 159 -13.56 -12.13 -14.15
CA ASP A 159 -13.09 -12.72 -15.41
C ASP A 159 -12.20 -13.96 -15.21
N GLY A 160 -11.95 -14.35 -13.97
CA GLY A 160 -11.11 -15.48 -13.57
C GLY A 160 -9.62 -15.15 -13.42
N ALA A 161 -9.21 -13.89 -13.60
CA ALA A 161 -7.84 -13.48 -13.32
C ALA A 161 -7.54 -13.52 -11.81
N GLU A 162 -6.34 -13.92 -11.45
CA GLU A 162 -5.85 -13.95 -10.06
C GLU A 162 -5.00 -12.71 -9.78
N ILE A 163 -5.32 -12.00 -8.71
CA ILE A 163 -4.52 -10.86 -8.22
C ILE A 163 -4.15 -11.07 -6.75
N GLY A 164 -3.10 -10.37 -6.30
CA GLY A 164 -2.69 -10.39 -4.90
C GLY A 164 -2.85 -9.03 -4.25
N LEU A 165 -3.67 -8.93 -3.20
CA LEU A 165 -3.80 -7.73 -2.38
C LEU A 165 -2.87 -7.79 -1.18
N THR A 166 -2.29 -6.65 -0.78
CA THR A 166 -1.49 -6.65 0.46
C THR A 166 -2.34 -6.94 1.70
N PRO A 167 -1.80 -7.68 2.70
CA PRO A 167 -2.60 -8.14 3.82
C PRO A 167 -3.03 -7.01 4.76
N GLY A 168 -4.29 -7.09 5.20
CA GLY A 168 -4.83 -6.34 6.33
C GLY A 168 -5.43 -4.97 6.00
N GLY A 169 -6.00 -4.33 7.03
CA GLY A 169 -6.75 -3.08 6.85
C GLY A 169 -7.97 -3.25 5.96
N GLN A 170 -8.16 -2.33 5.01
CA GLN A 170 -9.30 -2.34 4.07
C GLN A 170 -9.22 -3.47 3.05
N ASN A 171 -8.02 -3.99 2.76
CA ASN A 171 -7.80 -4.95 1.69
C ASN A 171 -8.48 -6.31 1.93
N VAL A 172 -8.68 -6.70 3.19
CA VAL A 172 -9.47 -7.89 3.54
C VAL A 172 -10.93 -7.70 3.11
N LEU A 173 -11.48 -6.52 3.34
CA LEU A 173 -12.85 -6.21 2.94
C LEU A 173 -12.95 -6.03 1.42
N ILE A 174 -11.95 -5.43 0.77
CA ILE A 174 -11.88 -5.34 -0.71
C ILE A 174 -11.90 -6.73 -1.34
N ALA A 175 -11.11 -7.68 -0.82
CA ALA A 175 -11.16 -9.06 -1.29
C ALA A 175 -12.58 -9.64 -1.22
N LEU A 176 -13.27 -9.48 -0.09
CA LEU A 176 -14.65 -9.93 0.09
C LEU A 176 -15.63 -9.19 -0.85
N ILE A 177 -15.42 -7.90 -1.12
CA ILE A 177 -16.23 -7.15 -2.09
C ILE A 177 -16.09 -7.78 -3.49
N VAL A 178 -14.87 -8.13 -3.91
CA VAL A 178 -14.65 -8.74 -5.22
C VAL A 178 -15.25 -10.15 -5.27
N GLU A 179 -14.94 -11.00 -4.31
CA GLU A 179 -15.31 -12.42 -4.36
C GLU A 179 -16.78 -12.69 -4.02
N GLU A 180 -17.35 -11.94 -3.07
CA GLU A 180 -18.72 -12.16 -2.58
C GLU A 180 -19.71 -11.13 -3.10
N PHE A 181 -19.42 -9.83 -3.00
CA PHE A 181 -20.36 -8.81 -3.48
C PHE A 181 -20.47 -8.82 -5.00
N CYS A 182 -19.35 -8.78 -5.73
CA CYS A 182 -19.40 -8.66 -7.19
C CYS A 182 -19.97 -9.92 -7.85
N SER A 183 -19.62 -11.10 -7.35
CA SER A 183 -20.17 -12.37 -7.85
C SER A 183 -21.70 -12.47 -7.70
N ARG A 184 -22.28 -11.82 -6.69
CA ARG A 184 -23.72 -11.87 -6.38
C ARG A 184 -24.51 -10.73 -7.03
N TYR A 185 -24.00 -9.50 -6.94
CA TYR A 185 -24.75 -8.29 -7.28
C TYR A 185 -24.33 -7.63 -8.58
N THR A 186 -23.12 -7.90 -9.06
CA THR A 186 -22.61 -7.39 -10.34
C THR A 186 -22.09 -8.50 -11.26
N PRO A 187 -22.83 -9.62 -11.44
CA PRO A 187 -22.36 -10.72 -12.29
C PRO A 187 -22.13 -10.24 -13.73
N GLY A 188 -20.97 -10.60 -14.29
CA GLY A 188 -20.54 -10.13 -15.61
C GLY A 188 -19.98 -8.69 -15.61
N GLY A 189 -19.92 -8.02 -14.46
CA GLY A 189 -19.29 -6.72 -14.31
C GLY A 189 -17.77 -6.81 -14.36
N MET A 190 -17.15 -5.79 -14.94
CA MET A 190 -15.70 -5.66 -15.04
C MET A 190 -15.17 -4.80 -13.89
N VAL A 191 -14.28 -5.36 -13.06
CA VAL A 191 -13.59 -4.61 -12.01
C VAL A 191 -12.54 -3.70 -12.67
N LEU A 192 -12.79 -2.41 -12.66
CA LEU A 192 -11.92 -1.41 -13.28
C LEU A 192 -10.85 -0.88 -12.34
N TYR A 193 -11.12 -0.85 -11.04
CA TYR A 193 -10.19 -0.27 -10.08
C TYR A 193 -10.25 -0.99 -8.73
N LEU A 194 -9.09 -1.19 -8.11
CA LEU A 194 -8.94 -1.63 -6.73
C LEU A 194 -7.93 -0.73 -5.99
N GLY A 195 -8.39 -0.12 -4.89
CA GLY A 195 -7.59 0.72 -4.01
C GLY A 195 -6.67 -0.08 -3.08
N ASP A 196 -5.75 -0.89 -3.62
CA ASP A 196 -4.69 -1.52 -2.82
C ASP A 196 -3.62 -0.48 -2.44
N ALA A 197 -3.40 -0.31 -1.14
CA ALA A 197 -2.32 0.52 -0.60
C ALA A 197 -0.93 -0.15 -0.62
N GLY A 198 -0.76 -1.26 -1.35
CA GLY A 198 0.45 -2.08 -1.30
C GLY A 198 1.00 -2.60 -2.64
N GLN A 199 2.10 -3.37 -2.55
CA GLN A 199 3.02 -3.72 -3.65
C GLN A 199 2.52 -4.86 -4.55
N GLY A 200 1.38 -4.68 -5.22
CA GLY A 200 0.89 -5.54 -6.31
C GLY A 200 0.81 -4.78 -7.64
N ASP A 201 0.57 -5.51 -8.75
CA ASP A 201 0.14 -4.87 -10.01
C ASP A 201 -1.23 -4.24 -9.76
N PRO A 202 -1.37 -2.91 -9.84
CA PRO A 202 -2.62 -2.25 -9.53
C PRO A 202 -3.65 -2.59 -10.61
N VAL A 203 -4.83 -3.07 -10.21
CA VAL A 203 -6.00 -3.06 -11.09
C VAL A 203 -6.41 -1.60 -11.22
N ASP A 204 -6.04 -1.00 -12.35
CA ASP A 204 -6.39 0.37 -12.72
C ASP A 204 -6.61 0.44 -14.25
N HIS A 205 -7.89 0.34 -14.61
CA HIS A 205 -8.43 0.37 -15.96
C HIS A 205 -9.50 1.48 -16.09
N LEU A 206 -9.35 2.54 -15.29
CA LEU A 206 -10.30 3.66 -15.31
C LEU A 206 -10.31 4.43 -16.64
N ASP A 207 -9.27 4.27 -17.46
CA ASP A 207 -9.19 4.80 -18.82
C ASP A 207 -10.31 4.30 -19.74
N VAL A 208 -10.83 3.09 -19.50
CA VAL A 208 -12.01 2.55 -20.21
C VAL A 208 -13.24 3.46 -20.06
N LEU A 209 -13.32 4.24 -18.98
CA LEU A 209 -14.46 5.14 -18.72
C LEU A 209 -14.50 6.34 -19.68
N GLU A 210 -13.41 6.65 -20.38
CA GLU A 210 -13.39 7.74 -21.37
C GLU A 210 -14.38 7.48 -22.53
N GLU A 211 -14.60 6.20 -22.89
CA GLU A 211 -15.58 5.80 -23.91
C GLU A 211 -17.02 6.16 -23.52
N TYR A 212 -17.27 6.31 -22.22
CA TYR A 212 -18.56 6.68 -21.63
C TYR A 212 -18.63 8.17 -21.24
N GLY A 213 -17.62 8.95 -21.66
CA GLY A 213 -17.54 10.39 -21.40
C GLY A 213 -17.09 10.76 -19.98
N VAL A 214 -16.59 9.81 -19.20
CA VAL A 214 -16.12 10.05 -17.82
C VAL A 214 -14.59 10.21 -17.85
N ARG A 215 -14.08 11.30 -17.26
CA ARG A 215 -12.64 11.56 -17.14
C ARG A 215 -12.25 11.82 -15.69
N ILE A 216 -11.44 10.93 -15.12
CA ILE A 216 -11.03 10.99 -13.72
C ILE A 216 -9.87 11.98 -13.54
N ALA A 217 -10.19 13.17 -13.05
CA ALA A 217 -9.21 14.24 -12.86
C ALA A 217 -8.27 14.02 -11.66
N ASP A 218 -8.72 13.30 -10.63
CA ASP A 218 -7.97 13.07 -9.38
C ASP A 218 -8.12 11.61 -8.94
N HIS A 219 -7.09 10.81 -9.24
CA HIS A 219 -7.06 9.39 -8.88
C HIS A 219 -7.02 9.19 -7.36
N GLY A 220 -6.60 10.20 -6.58
CA GLY A 220 -6.59 10.13 -5.12
C GLY A 220 -7.97 10.17 -4.46
N LYS A 221 -9.03 10.40 -5.23
CA LYS A 221 -10.42 10.46 -4.75
C LYS A 221 -11.30 9.31 -5.20
N VAL A 222 -10.78 8.40 -6.01
CA VAL A 222 -11.48 7.19 -6.48
C VAL A 222 -11.85 6.32 -5.27
N PRO A 223 -13.04 5.66 -5.27
CA PRO A 223 -13.42 4.75 -4.18
C PRO A 223 -12.59 3.46 -4.22
N ASP A 224 -12.71 2.61 -3.19
CA ASP A 224 -11.87 1.42 -3.05
C ASP A 224 -12.10 0.37 -4.16
N VAL A 225 -13.31 0.26 -4.70
CA VAL A 225 -13.61 -0.63 -5.84
C VAL A 225 -14.52 0.09 -6.84
N VAL A 226 -14.21 -0.02 -8.13
CA VAL A 226 -15.05 0.46 -9.23
C VAL A 226 -15.38 -0.71 -10.17
N VAL A 227 -16.67 -0.94 -10.42
CA VAL A 227 -17.14 -2.03 -11.30
C VAL A 227 -18.03 -1.47 -12.41
N LEU A 228 -17.71 -1.77 -13.66
CA LEU A 228 -18.52 -1.42 -14.83
C LEU A 228 -19.46 -2.57 -15.22
N LEU A 229 -20.76 -2.27 -15.27
CA LEU A 229 -21.79 -3.13 -15.86
C LEU A 229 -22.22 -2.50 -17.20
N ALA A 230 -21.46 -2.78 -18.25
CA ALA A 230 -21.66 -2.16 -19.57
C ALA A 230 -23.02 -2.48 -20.18
N ASP A 231 -23.54 -3.70 -19.95
CA ASP A 231 -24.86 -4.15 -20.40
C ASP A 231 -26.02 -3.34 -19.78
N ARG A 232 -25.83 -2.82 -18.57
CA ARG A 232 -26.80 -1.99 -17.85
C ARG A 232 -26.53 -0.49 -17.96
N GLY A 233 -25.36 -0.12 -18.48
CA GLY A 233 -24.87 1.25 -18.45
C GLY A 233 -24.67 1.77 -17.02
N TRP A 234 -24.22 0.92 -16.09
CA TRP A 234 -24.02 1.28 -14.69
C TRP A 234 -22.54 1.26 -14.29
N LEU A 235 -22.19 2.16 -13.38
CA LEU A 235 -20.93 2.14 -12.66
C LEU A 235 -21.21 1.96 -11.17
N VAL A 236 -20.72 0.86 -10.60
CA VAL A 236 -20.86 0.55 -9.18
C VAL A 236 -19.61 1.01 -8.46
N LEU A 237 -19.78 1.97 -7.56
CA LEU A 237 -18.76 2.63 -6.77
C LEU A 237 -18.84 2.11 -5.34
N VAL A 238 -17.87 1.30 -4.92
CA VAL A 238 -17.88 0.65 -3.60
C VAL A 238 -16.77 1.22 -2.72
N GLU A 239 -17.12 1.67 -1.51
CA GLU A 239 -16.17 2.15 -0.50
C GLU A 239 -16.13 1.17 0.67
N ALA A 240 -14.95 0.66 0.98
CA ALA A 240 -14.70 -0.32 2.02
C ALA A 240 -14.42 0.40 3.35
N VAL A 241 -15.40 0.37 4.26
CA VAL A 241 -15.29 1.19 5.48
C VAL A 241 -14.17 0.70 6.38
N THR A 242 -13.20 1.59 6.56
CA THR A 242 -12.16 1.51 7.59
C THR A 242 -12.10 2.80 8.40
N SER A 243 -10.95 3.50 8.44
CA SER A 243 -10.80 4.76 9.19
C SER A 243 -11.40 5.98 8.49
N HIS A 244 -11.65 5.92 7.18
CA HIS A 244 -12.09 7.07 6.38
C HIS A 244 -13.62 7.29 6.38
N GLY A 245 -14.39 6.35 6.94
CA GLY A 245 -15.85 6.46 7.07
C GLY A 245 -16.62 6.00 5.82
N PRO A 246 -17.97 6.03 5.87
CA PRO A 246 -18.83 5.58 4.79
C PRO A 246 -19.01 6.63 3.68
N ILE A 247 -19.73 6.26 2.60
CA ILE A 247 -20.25 7.23 1.63
C ILE A 247 -21.31 8.11 2.33
N ASN A 248 -20.87 9.24 2.87
CA ASN A 248 -21.72 10.27 3.45
C ASN A 248 -22.23 11.26 2.37
N PRO A 249 -23.14 12.19 2.67
CA PRO A 249 -23.71 13.08 1.66
C PRO A 249 -22.69 13.92 0.88
N LEU A 250 -21.61 14.37 1.55
CA LEU A 250 -20.53 15.11 0.89
C LEU A 250 -19.73 14.20 -0.04
N ARG A 251 -19.36 13.02 0.43
CA ARG A 251 -18.61 12.02 -0.35
C ARG A 251 -19.41 11.54 -1.56
N LYS A 252 -20.72 11.35 -1.43
CA LYS A 252 -21.62 11.03 -2.55
C LYS A 252 -21.60 12.13 -3.60
N ALA A 253 -21.67 13.40 -3.20
CA ALA A 253 -21.59 14.53 -4.12
C ALA A 253 -20.22 14.61 -4.82
N ASP A 254 -19.13 14.36 -4.10
CA ASP A 254 -17.78 14.30 -4.66
C ASP A 254 -17.64 13.18 -5.69
N LEU A 255 -18.17 11.98 -5.41
CA LEU A 255 -18.17 10.85 -6.33
C LEU A 255 -19.04 11.12 -7.57
N ALA A 256 -20.21 11.73 -7.39
CA ALA A 256 -21.07 12.13 -8.50
C ALA A 256 -20.36 13.10 -9.45
N ALA A 257 -19.63 14.07 -8.91
CA ALA A 257 -18.85 15.01 -9.71
C ALA A 257 -17.62 14.36 -10.35
N LEU A 258 -16.96 13.42 -9.65
CA LEU A 258 -15.76 12.73 -10.14
C LEU A 258 -16.07 11.78 -11.30
N PHE A 259 -17.25 11.14 -11.27
CA PHE A 259 -17.71 10.16 -12.27
C PHE A 259 -18.85 10.69 -13.15
N ASP A 260 -18.94 12.02 -13.33
CA ASP A 260 -19.96 12.63 -14.18
C ASP A 260 -19.83 12.16 -15.64
N GLY A 261 -20.94 11.73 -16.23
CA GLY A 261 -20.94 11.12 -17.56
C GLY A 261 -22.26 10.43 -17.90
N GLN A 262 -22.20 9.47 -18.83
CA GLN A 262 -23.40 8.80 -19.37
C GLN A 262 -23.87 7.60 -18.54
N LEU A 263 -23.05 7.10 -17.62
CA LEU A 263 -23.34 5.91 -16.81
C LEU A 263 -24.20 6.26 -15.60
N GLY A 264 -25.13 5.36 -15.25
CA GLY A 264 -25.85 5.42 -13.98
C GLY A 264 -24.94 5.04 -12.81
N LEU A 265 -24.85 5.88 -11.79
CA LEU A 265 -23.99 5.63 -10.63
C LEU A 265 -24.76 4.86 -9.55
N VAL A 266 -24.18 3.75 -9.09
CA VAL A 266 -24.64 2.97 -7.94
C VAL A 266 -23.59 3.09 -6.84
N TYR A 267 -24.00 3.57 -5.67
CA TYR A 267 -23.11 3.82 -4.54
C TYR A 267 -23.28 2.73 -3.49
N VAL A 268 -22.19 2.07 -3.11
CA VAL A 268 -22.22 1.00 -2.12
C VAL A 268 -21.22 1.29 -1.02
N THR A 269 -21.69 1.34 0.22
CA THR A 269 -20.80 1.33 1.39
C THR A 269 -20.70 -0.10 1.92
N ALA A 270 -19.49 -0.66 1.92
CA ALA A 270 -19.23 -2.01 2.40
C ALA A 270 -18.68 -2.00 3.83
N PHE A 271 -19.18 -2.91 4.66
CA PHE A 271 -18.72 -3.11 6.04
C PHE A 271 -18.29 -4.56 6.26
N PRO A 272 -17.32 -4.82 7.16
CA PRO A 272 -16.95 -6.20 7.49
C PRO A 272 -18.03 -6.89 8.31
N ASP A 273 -18.70 -6.15 9.20
CA ASP A 273 -19.62 -6.70 10.20
C ASP A 273 -20.71 -5.69 10.63
N MET A 274 -21.78 -6.22 11.24
CA MET A 274 -22.92 -5.43 11.72
C MET A 274 -22.57 -4.41 12.82
N PRO A 275 -21.69 -4.70 13.80
CA PRO A 275 -21.24 -3.71 14.78
C PRO A 275 -20.58 -2.48 14.14
N THR A 276 -19.74 -2.68 13.12
CA THR A 276 -19.08 -1.58 12.40
C THR A 276 -20.11 -0.76 11.61
N PHE A 277 -21.02 -1.43 10.88
CA PHE A 277 -22.14 -0.75 10.22
C PHE A 277 -22.95 0.11 11.21
N THR A 278 -23.34 -0.45 12.36
CA THR A 278 -24.17 0.25 13.35
C THR A 278 -23.52 1.55 13.82
N ARG A 279 -22.19 1.56 14.01
CA ARG A 279 -21.42 2.75 14.40
C ARG A 279 -21.58 3.90 13.40
N TYR A 280 -21.56 3.60 12.11
CA TYR A 280 -21.58 4.59 11.02
C TYR A 280 -22.97 4.80 10.40
N SER A 281 -23.96 4.01 10.79
CA SER A 281 -25.32 3.98 10.20
C SER A 281 -26.02 5.34 10.06
N ARG A 282 -25.66 6.32 10.89
CA ARG A 282 -26.23 7.68 10.87
C ARG A 282 -25.56 8.64 9.89
N GLU A 283 -24.39 8.28 9.39
CA GLU A 283 -23.57 9.13 8.51
C GLU A 283 -23.76 8.78 7.02
N ILE A 284 -24.31 7.60 6.74
CA ILE A 284 -24.51 7.07 5.38
C ILE A 284 -25.52 7.93 4.62
N ALA A 285 -25.19 8.28 3.38
CA ALA A 285 -26.06 9.08 2.52
C ALA A 285 -27.32 8.31 2.11
N TRP A 286 -28.44 9.03 1.98
CA TRP A 286 -29.62 8.51 1.30
C TRP A 286 -29.35 8.24 -0.20
N GLU A 287 -30.16 7.37 -0.78
CA GLU A 287 -30.03 6.84 -2.15
C GLU A 287 -28.65 6.20 -2.38
N THR A 288 -28.23 5.41 -1.39
CA THR A 288 -27.06 4.54 -1.47
C THR A 288 -27.41 3.16 -0.92
N ASP A 289 -26.57 2.19 -1.24
CA ASP A 289 -26.71 0.82 -0.75
C ASP A 289 -25.62 0.50 0.27
N VAL A 290 -25.94 -0.40 1.17
CA VAL A 290 -25.01 -0.91 2.17
C VAL A 290 -24.91 -2.41 2.03
N TRP A 291 -23.68 -2.90 1.99
CA TRP A 291 -23.36 -4.33 2.01
C TRP A 291 -22.55 -4.65 3.25
N VAL A 292 -22.87 -5.77 3.91
CA VAL A 292 -22.14 -6.23 5.10
C VAL A 292 -21.62 -7.63 4.82
N ALA A 293 -20.30 -7.80 4.84
CA ALA A 293 -19.66 -9.05 4.47
C ALA A 293 -20.07 -10.24 5.36
N GLU A 294 -20.42 -9.97 6.62
CA GLU A 294 -21.02 -10.96 7.55
C GLU A 294 -22.35 -11.56 7.02
N ASN A 295 -23.10 -10.82 6.20
CA ASN A 295 -24.38 -11.24 5.62
C ASN A 295 -24.37 -11.02 4.09
N PRO A 296 -23.52 -11.75 3.35
CA PRO A 296 -23.12 -11.38 1.98
C PRO A 296 -24.25 -11.51 0.95
N THR A 297 -25.35 -12.20 1.31
CA THR A 297 -26.52 -12.41 0.45
C THR A 297 -27.59 -11.33 0.58
N HIS A 298 -27.40 -10.32 1.42
CA HIS A 298 -28.37 -9.24 1.63
C HIS A 298 -27.74 -7.85 1.38
N LEU A 299 -28.61 -6.90 1.00
CA LEU A 299 -28.30 -5.47 0.94
C LEU A 299 -29.25 -4.70 1.85
N ILE A 300 -28.75 -3.60 2.41
CA ILE A 300 -29.57 -2.61 3.10
C ILE A 300 -29.65 -1.39 2.18
N HIS A 301 -30.85 -1.08 1.70
CA HIS A 301 -31.09 0.05 0.81
C HIS A 301 -31.42 1.30 1.64
N TYR A 302 -30.53 2.30 1.65
CA TYR A 302 -30.85 3.62 2.20
C TYR A 302 -31.64 4.37 1.13
N ASN A 303 -32.97 4.22 1.14
CA ASN A 303 -33.80 4.71 0.05
C ASN A 303 -35.08 5.43 0.51
N GLY A 304 -35.74 6.10 -0.44
CA GLY A 304 -37.08 6.66 -0.34
C GLY A 304 -38.16 5.68 -0.83
N ASP A 305 -39.06 6.15 -1.69
CA ASP A 305 -40.32 5.50 -2.08
C ASP A 305 -40.20 4.32 -3.08
N ARG A 306 -39.01 4.01 -3.58
CA ARG A 306 -38.80 3.10 -4.73
C ARG A 306 -39.10 1.62 -4.46
N PHE A 307 -38.97 1.11 -3.23
CA PHE A 307 -38.90 -0.35 -2.96
C PHE A 307 -39.90 -0.90 -1.93
N LEU A 308 -41.04 -0.23 -1.70
CA LEU A 308 -42.04 -0.73 -0.75
C LEU A 308 -42.89 -1.85 -1.38
N GLY A 309 -42.79 -3.07 -0.86
CA GLY A 309 -43.61 -4.21 -1.29
C GLY A 309 -43.36 -5.47 -0.44
N PRO A 310 -44.30 -6.43 -0.40
CA PRO A 310 -44.12 -7.69 0.31
C PRO A 310 -43.12 -8.62 -0.39
N TYR A 311 -42.36 -9.39 0.38
CA TYR A 311 -41.42 -10.41 -0.10
C TYR A 311 -42.04 -11.81 -0.24
N GLY A 312 -43.35 -11.93 -0.01
CA GLY A 312 -44.09 -13.20 0.06
C GLY A 312 -45.02 -13.42 -1.12
#